data_AF-A0A662TN58-F1
#
_entry.id   AF-A0A662TN58-F1
#
_cell.length_a   1.000
_cell.length_b   1.000
_cell.length_c   1.000
_cell.angle_alpha   90.00
_cell.angle_beta   90.00
_cell.angle_gamma   90.00
#
_symmetry.space_group_name_H-M   'P 1'
#
loop_
_entity.id
_entity.type
_entity.pdbx_description
1 polymer ?
#
loop_
_entity_poly.entity_id
_entity_poly.type
_entity_poly.pdbx_seq_one_letter_code
_entity_poly.pdbx_strand_id
1 'polypeptide(L)' 'YHHHTIGVLLDSKGIAVRTGQHCAALLHKRLGVSGTVRVSYYIYNTVEEVEYLVHCLKEFAEKSK' A
#
# COMPACT_ATOMS: atom_id res chain seq x y z
N TYR A 1 -7.33 -6.43 -6.35
CA TYR A 1 -5.91 -6.53 -6.76
C TYR A 1 -5.09 -7.35 -5.77
N HIS A 2 -4.03 -8.01 -6.23
CA HIS A 2 -3.02 -8.62 -5.35
C HIS A 2 -2.15 -7.52 -4.71
N HIS A 3 -1.65 -7.73 -3.48
CA HIS A 3 -0.88 -6.70 -2.77
C HIS A 3 0.37 -6.22 -3.55
N HIS A 4 1.05 -7.11 -4.26
CA HIS A 4 2.19 -6.75 -5.11
C HIS A 4 1.80 -5.83 -6.28
N THR A 5 0.63 -6.03 -6.89
CA THR A 5 0.16 -5.19 -7.99
C THR A 5 -0.02 -3.75 -7.54
N ILE A 6 -0.65 -3.54 -6.37
CA ILE A 6 -0.80 -2.19 -5.80
C ILE A 6 0.57 -1.57 -5.49
N GLY A 7 1.53 -2.36 -5.00
CA GLY A 7 2.90 -1.88 -4.80
C GLY A 7 3.54 -1.34 -6.08
N VAL A 8 3.42 -2.08 -7.20
CA VAL A 8 3.94 -1.65 -8.51
C VAL A 8 3.22 -0.40 -9.02
N LEU A 9 1.90 -0.32 -8.85
CA LEU A 9 1.13 0.86 -9.25
C LEU A 9 1.52 2.12 -8.44
N LEU A 10 1.71 1.99 -7.12
CA LEU A 10 2.16 3.08 -6.27
C LEU A 10 3.60 3.51 -6.60
N ASP A 11 4.49 2.56 -6.86
CA ASP A 11 5.87 2.84 -7.31
C ASP A 11 5.89 3.65 -8.61
N SER A 12 5.02 3.32 -9.58
CA SER A 12 4.88 4.10 -10.83
C SER A 12 4.42 5.55 -10.62
N LYS A 13 3.82 5.86 -9.46
CA LYS A 13 3.41 7.21 -9.05
C LYS A 13 4.45 7.90 -8.16
N GLY A 14 5.61 7.28 -7.97
CA GLY A 14 6.69 7.77 -7.10
C GLY A 14 6.48 7.50 -5.61
N ILE A 15 5.55 6.62 -5.23
CA ILE A 15 5.20 6.35 -3.83
C ILE A 15 5.82 5.02 -3.39
N ALA A 16 6.86 5.12 -2.56
CA ALA A 16 7.53 3.95 -2.01
C ALA A 16 6.72 3.29 -0.88
N VAL A 17 6.42 2.00 -1.02
CA VAL A 17 5.69 1.20 -0.02
C VAL A 17 6.31 -0.19 0.13
N ARG A 18 5.99 -0.88 1.23
CA ARG A 18 6.33 -2.30 1.37
C ARG A 18 5.12 -3.18 1.09
N THR A 19 5.31 -4.27 0.37
CA THR A 19 4.27 -5.28 0.11
C THR A 19 4.71 -6.66 0.59
N GLY A 20 3.75 -7.50 0.98
CA GLY A 20 3.99 -8.88 1.40
C GLY A 20 3.51 -9.16 2.82
N GLN A 21 4.18 -10.09 3.50
CA GLN A 21 3.83 -10.52 4.86
C GLN A 21 4.60 -9.78 5.97
N HIS A 22 5.50 -8.86 5.60
CA HIS A 22 6.25 -7.99 6.52
C HIS A 22 6.98 -8.74 7.65
N CYS A 23 7.53 -9.92 7.36
CA CYS A 23 8.13 -10.83 8.35
C CYS A 23 7.17 -11.26 9.50
N ALA A 24 5.86 -11.12 9.30
CA ALA A 24 4.80 -11.40 10.27
C ALA A 24 3.81 -12.45 9.74
N ALA A 25 4.30 -13.53 9.12
CA ALA A 25 3.48 -14.54 8.44
C ALA A 25 2.37 -15.14 9.33
N LEU A 26 2.61 -15.33 10.62
CA LEU A 26 1.61 -15.84 11.56
C LEU A 26 0.44 -14.88 11.76
N LEU A 27 0.71 -13.57 11.81
CA LEU A 27 -0.33 -12.55 11.91
C LEU A 27 -1.19 -12.53 10.64
N HIS A 28 -0.54 -12.55 9.47
CA HIS A 28 -1.23 -12.62 8.19
C HIS A 28 -2.13 -13.87 8.08
N LYS A 29 -1.64 -15.02 8.55
CA LYS A 29 -2.44 -16.25 8.66
C LYS A 29 -3.67 -16.07 9.55
N ARG A 30 -3.51 -15.43 10.72
CA ARG A 30 -4.64 -15.15 11.63
C ARG A 30 -5.66 -14.17 11.03
N LEU A 31 -5.20 -13.21 10.24
CA LEU A 31 -6.04 -12.23 9.53
C LEU A 31 -6.66 -12.78 8.24
N GLY A 32 -6.29 -13.98 7.80
CA GLY A 32 -6.84 -14.60 6.59
C GLY A 32 -6.41 -13.90 5.29
N VAL A 33 -5.30 -13.15 5.29
CA VAL A 33 -4.80 -12.42 4.13
C VAL A 33 -3.42 -12.94 3.70
N SER A 34 -3.19 -13.07 2.38
CA SER A 34 -1.90 -13.57 1.85
C SER A 34 -0.74 -12.59 2.08
N GLY A 35 -1.05 -11.30 2.17
CA GLY A 35 -0.10 -10.20 2.34
C GLY A 35 -0.85 -8.87 2.32
N THR A 36 -0.18 -7.79 2.67
CA THR A 36 -0.75 -6.44 2.66
C THR A 36 0.21 -5.46 2.01
N VAL A 37 -0.32 -4.30 1.63
CA VAL A 37 0.50 -3.11 1.36
C VAL A 37 0.59 -2.33 2.67
N ARG A 38 1.80 -1.96 3.07
CA ARG A 38 2.04 -1.18 4.28
C ARG A 38 2.71 0.14 3.91
N VAL A 39 2.05 1.23 4.27
CA VAL A 39 2.62 2.58 4.29
C VAL A 39 3.06 2.86 5.72
N SER A 40 4.25 3.42 5.89
CA SER A 40 4.82 3.70 7.21
C SER A 40 5.38 5.11 7.20
N TYR A 41 4.77 5.99 7.98
CA TYR A 41 5.16 7.39 8.07
C TYR A 41 6.22 7.62 9.16
N TYR A 42 6.93 8.73 9.05
CA TYR A 42 7.87 9.22 10.04
C TYR A 42 7.78 10.75 10.15
N ILE A 43 8.62 11.36 11.00
CA ILE A 43 8.56 12.78 11.34
C ILE A 43 8.80 13.74 10.16
N TYR A 44 9.36 13.24 9.06
CA TYR A 44 9.65 14.02 7.86
C TYR A 44 8.52 13.95 6.82
N ASN A 45 7.50 13.13 7.03
CA ASN A 45 6.39 13.05 6.09
C ASN A 45 5.41 14.21 6.30
N THR A 46 4.74 14.61 5.22
CA THR A 46 3.79 15.73 5.24
C THR A 46 2.35 15.28 4.98
N VAL A 47 1.39 16.16 5.28
CA VAL A 47 -0.03 15.88 5.03
C VAL A 47 -0.30 15.78 3.53
N GLU A 48 0.37 16.59 2.72
CA GLU A 48 0.26 16.61 1.27
C GLU A 48 0.69 15.27 0.66
N GLU A 49 1.73 14.61 1.21
CA GLU A 49 2.12 13.27 0.78
C GLU A 49 1.04 12.22 1.08
N VAL A 50 0.34 12.35 2.22
CA VAL A 50 -0.79 11.48 2.58
C VAL A 50 -1.96 11.70 1.62
N GLU A 51 -2.28 12.95 1.32
CA GLU A 51 -3.35 13.30 0.39
C GLU A 51 -3.07 12.78 -1.02
N TYR A 52 -1.83 12.92 -1.50
CA TYR A 52 -1.40 12.37 -2.78
C TYR A 52 -1.53 10.84 -2.83
N LEU A 53 -1.11 10.14 -1.77
CA LEU A 53 -1.33 8.69 -1.64
C LEU A 53 -2.81 8.34 -1.73
N VAL A 54 -3.67 9.03 -0.98
CA VAL A 54 -5.12 8.75 -0.96
C VAL A 54 -5.73 8.99 -2.34
N HIS A 55 -5.32 10.05 -3.03
CA HIS A 55 -5.75 10.33 -4.39
C HIS A 55 -5.40 9.18 -5.35
N CYS A 56 -4.15 8.71 -5.36
CA CYS A 56 -3.74 7.57 -6.19
C CYS A 56 -4.51 6.29 -5.85
N LEU A 57 -4.73 6.00 -4.56
CA LEU A 57 -5.49 4.81 -4.15
C LEU A 57 -6.95 4.84 -4.62
N LYS A 58 -7.60 6.01 -4.59
CA LYS A 58 -8.96 6.20 -5.13
C LYS A 58 -8.99 5.96 -6.65
N GLU A 59 -8.04 6.56 -7.38
CA GLU A 59 -7.90 6.36 -8.84
C GLU A 59 -7.79 4.87 -9.19
N PHE A 60 -6.98 4.11 -8.44
CA PHE A 60 -6.81 2.67 -8.66
C PHE A 60 -8.06 1.86 -8.30
N ALA A 61 -8.77 2.24 -7.24
CA ALA A 61 -10.00 1.58 -6.83
C ALA A 61 -11.14 1.79 -7.85
N GLU A 62 -11.22 2.97 -8.45
CA GLU A 62 -12.20 3.30 -9.48
C GLU A 62 -11.92 2.55 -10.79
N LYS A 63 -10.66 2.46 -11.21
CA LYS A 63 -10.23 1.67 -12.38
C LYS A 63 -10.37 0.16 -12.23
N SER A 64 -10.62 -0.31 -11.00
CA SER A 64 -10.83 -1.73 -10.69
C SER A 64 -12.29 -2.18 -10.81
N LYS A 65 -13.23 -1.23 -10.96
CA LYS A 65 -14.62 -1.52 -11.30
C LYS A 65 -14.74 -1.75 -12.79
#